data_AF-A0A916VHP9-F1
#
_entry.id   AF-A0A916VHP9-F1
#
_cell.length_a   1.000
_cell.length_b   1.000
_cell.length_c   1.000
_cell.angle_alpha   90.00
_cell.angle_beta   90.00
_cell.angle_gamma   90.00
#
_symmetry.space_group_name_H-M   'P 1'
#
loop_
_entity.id
_entity.type
_entity.pdbx_description
1 polymer ?
#
loop_
_entity_poly.entity_id
_entity_poly.type
_entity_poly.pdbx_seq_one_letter_code
_entity_poly.pdbx_strand_id
1 'polypeptide(L)' 'MDYTSPSAQFTYDVNNNTFFKKDNRNYINALSINQLNTLGNVSMLDIYLRHGKRRRAIVSRSKGRGGRSN' A
#
# COMPACT_ATOMS: atom_id res chain seq x y z
N MET A 1 -11.71 10.40 -6.76
CA MET A 1 -11.57 9.00 -7.21
C MET A 1 -12.85 8.64 -7.91
N ASP A 2 -12.77 7.99 -9.07
CA ASP A 2 -13.95 7.57 -9.81
C ASP A 2 -14.14 6.05 -9.65
N TYR A 3 -15.09 5.66 -8.80
CA TYR A 3 -15.42 4.26 -8.52
C TYR A 3 -16.35 3.65 -9.57
N THR A 4 -16.85 4.43 -10.52
CA THR A 4 -17.75 3.97 -11.59
C THR A 4 -17.00 3.67 -12.89
N SER A 5 -15.72 4.03 -12.96
CA SER A 5 -14.88 3.75 -14.13
C SER A 5 -14.75 2.24 -14.39
N PRO A 6 -14.88 1.77 -15.64
CA PRO A 6 -14.56 0.39 -16.03
C PRO A 6 -13.12 -0.03 -15.72
N SER A 7 -12.22 0.96 -15.53
CA SER A 7 -10.82 0.75 -15.17
C SER A 7 -10.56 0.69 -13.66
N ALA A 8 -11.59 0.87 -12.82
CA ALA A 8 -11.46 0.79 -11.37
C ALA A 8 -11.07 -0.63 -10.96
N GLN A 9 -9.94 -0.75 -10.26
CA GLN A 9 -9.49 -2.02 -9.70
C GLN A 9 -9.83 -2.04 -8.21
N PHE A 10 -10.53 -3.08 -7.76
CA PHE A 10 -10.98 -3.22 -6.36
C PHE A 10 -10.24 -4.29 -5.58
N THR A 11 -9.48 -5.14 -6.27
CA THR A 11 -8.72 -6.24 -5.69
C THR A 11 -7.36 -6.35 -6.34
N TYR A 12 -6.35 -6.70 -5.54
CA TYR A 12 -5.01 -7.02 -6.01
C TYR A 12 -4.41 -8.09 -5.10
N ASP A 13 -3.75 -9.09 -5.69
CA ASP A 13 -2.99 -10.08 -4.92
C ASP A 13 -1.64 -9.48 -4.51
N VAL A 14 -1.53 -9.09 -3.24
CA VAL A 14 -0.34 -8.47 -2.67
C VAL A 14 0.92 -9.33 -2.75
N ASN A 15 0.79 -10.65 -2.94
CA ASN A 15 1.94 -11.53 -3.11
C ASN A 15 2.66 -11.29 -4.44
N ASN A 16 2.00 -10.67 -5.42
CA ASN A 16 2.61 -10.28 -6.69
C ASN A 16 3.49 -9.02 -6.59
N ASN A 17 3.52 -8.35 -5.42
CA ASN A 17 4.33 -7.16 -5.21
C ASN A 17 5.15 -7.25 -3.91
N THR A 18 6.17 -8.11 -3.92
CA THR A 18 7.15 -8.19 -2.84
C THR A 18 8.10 -6.99 -2.89
N PHE A 19 7.98 -6.09 -1.93
CA PHE A 19 8.84 -4.92 -1.78
C PHE A 19 10.23 -5.29 -1.24
N PHE A 20 10.28 -6.25 -0.32
CA PHE A 20 11.54 -6.72 0.26
C PHE A 20 11.42 -8.18 0.68
N LYS A 21 12.44 -8.99 0.41
CA LYS A 21 12.49 -10.40 0.81
C LYS A 21 13.85 -10.71 1.41
N LYS A 22 13.88 -11.02 2.72
CA LYS A 22 15.06 -11.58 3.37
C LYS A 22 15.14 -13.10 3.15
N ASP A 23 14.01 -13.78 3.33
CA ASP A 23 13.84 -15.20 3.09
C ASP A 23 12.34 -15.53 2.91
N ASN A 24 11.99 -16.79 2.62
CA ASN A 24 10.60 -17.23 2.41
C ASN A 24 9.69 -17.05 3.64
N ARG A 25 10.24 -16.73 4.81
CA ARG A 25 9.52 -16.54 6.06
C ARG A 25 9.66 -15.11 6.60
N ASN A 26 10.38 -14.23 5.92
CA ASN A 26 10.63 -12.85 6.33
C ASN A 26 10.61 -11.95 5.09
N TYR A 27 9.45 -11.37 4.80
CA TYR A 27 9.24 -10.54 3.62
C TYR A 27 8.22 -9.44 3.87
N ILE A 28 8.26 -8.42 3.02
CA ILE A 28 7.38 -7.27 3.03
C ILE A 28 6.75 -7.17 1.65
N ASN A 29 5.43 -7.18 1.60
CA ASN A 29 4.65 -6.87 0.42
C ASN A 29 4.18 -5.41 0.49
N ALA A 30 4.04 -4.77 -0.67
CA ALA A 30 3.52 -3.41 -0.76
C ALA A 30 2.27 -3.37 -1.63
N LEU A 31 1.33 -2.49 -1.27
CA LEU A 31 0.19 -2.16 -2.10
C LEU A 31 0.06 -0.63 -2.18
N SER A 32 -0.05 -0.10 -3.40
CA SER A 32 -0.17 1.33 -3.65
C SER A 32 -1.15 1.60 -4.79
N ILE A 33 -1.40 2.87 -5.08
CA ILE A 33 -2.23 3.31 -6.22
C ILE A 33 -1.79 2.74 -7.57
N ASN A 34 -0.51 2.35 -7.70
CA ASN A 34 0.02 1.80 -8.94
C ASN A 34 -0.53 0.40 -9.21
N GLN A 35 -0.87 -0.35 -8.16
CA GLN A 35 -1.48 -1.68 -8.25
C GLN A 35 -2.99 -1.64 -8.05
N LEU A 36 -3.49 -0.69 -7.26
CA LEU A 36 -4.90 -0.59 -6.91
C LEU A 36 -5.33 0.87 -6.89
N ASN A 37 -5.81 1.36 -8.04
CA ASN A 37 -6.17 2.77 -8.24
C ASN A 37 -7.32 3.26 -7.33
N THR A 38 -8.06 2.33 -6.70
CA THR A 38 -9.12 2.65 -5.73
C THR A 38 -8.64 2.89 -4.30
N LEU A 39 -7.33 2.79 -4.00
CA LEU A 39 -6.78 3.06 -2.66
C LEU A 39 -6.64 4.55 -2.32
N GLY A 40 -6.61 5.42 -3.33
CA GLY A 40 -6.47 6.87 -3.12
C GLY A 40 -5.07 7.20 -2.63
N ASN A 41 -4.88 8.24 -1.82
CA ASN A 41 -3.53 8.67 -1.42
C ASN A 41 -2.89 7.80 -0.30
N VAL A 42 -3.25 6.52 -0.27
CA VAL A 42 -2.86 5.54 0.74
C VAL A 42 -2.01 4.44 0.11
N SER A 43 -0.98 4.03 0.82
CA SER A 43 -0.24 2.80 0.57
C SER A 43 -0.33 1.89 1.79
N MET A 44 -0.33 0.58 1.57
CA MET A 44 -0.28 -0.44 2.61
C MET A 44 1.01 -1.22 2.51
N LEU A 45 1.60 -1.53 3.67
CA LEU A 45 2.70 -2.46 3.81
C LEU A 45 2.24 -3.65 4.64
N ASP A 46 2.55 -4.83 4.15
CA ASP A 46 2.25 -6.08 4.82
C ASP A 46 3.55 -6.84 5.10
N ILE A 47 3.85 -7.00 6.38
CA ILE A 47 5.14 -7.50 6.87
C ILE A 47 4.89 -8.87 7.48
N TYR A 48 5.47 -9.90 6.86
CA TYR A 48 5.43 -11.27 7.33
C TYR A 48 6.77 -11.66 7.95
N LEU A 49 6.74 -12.21 9.16
CA LEU A 49 7.91 -12.65 9.91
C LEU A 49 7.76 -14.10 10.39
N ARG A 50 8.90 -14.78 10.50
CA ARG A 50 9.02 -16.24 10.65
C ARG A 50 8.14 -16.90 11.71
N HIS A 51 7.83 -16.19 12.80
CA HIS A 51 7.11 -16.76 13.96
C HIS A 51 5.59 -16.53 13.86
N GLY A 52 5.02 -16.56 12.66
CA GLY A 52 3.61 -16.24 12.41
C GLY A 52 3.23 -14.80 12.74
N LYS A 53 4.22 -13.93 12.96
CA LYS A 53 4.00 -12.52 13.27
C LYS A 53 3.72 -11.80 11.97
N ARG A 54 2.53 -11.22 11.87
CA ARG A 54 2.14 -10.36 10.75
C ARG A 54 1.88 -8.96 11.25
N ARG A 55 2.43 -7.95 10.57
CA ARG A 55 2.17 -6.53 10.85
C ARG A 55 1.67 -5.86 9.59
N ARG A 56 0.67 -5.00 9.74
CA ARG A 56 0.16 -4.14 8.67
C ARG A 56 0.40 -2.69 9.04
N ALA A 57 0.91 -1.92 8.07
CA ALA A 57 1.05 -0.48 8.21
C ALA A 57 0.31 0.21 7.07
N ILE A 58 -0.35 1.32 7.39
CA ILE A 58 -1.06 2.17 6.44
C ILE A 58 -0.33 3.51 6.42
N VAL A 59 0.10 3.94 5.24
CA VAL A 59 0.79 5.21 5.03
C VAL A 59 -0.09 6.08 4.16
N SER A 60 -0.56 7.19 4.70
CA SER A 60 -1.34 8.19 3.96
C SER A 60 -0.51 9.43 3.73
N ARG A 61 -0.44 9.92 2.48
CA ARG A 61 0.17 11.23 2.22
C ARG A 61 -0.82 12.32 2.60
N SER A 62 -0.50 13.08 3.65
CA SER A 62 -1.19 14.33 3.95
C SER A 62 -0.85 15.38 2.88
N LYS A 63 -1.86 16.08 2.35
CA LYS A 63 -1.59 17.31 1.60
C LYS A 63 -0.94 18.29 2.57
N GLY A 64 0.34 18.61 2.35
CA GLY A 64 1.03 19.65 3.11
C GLY A 64 0.17 20.91 3.10
N ARG A 65 -0.19 21.41 4.29
CA ARG A 65 -0.77 22.74 4.42
C ARG A 65 0.33 23.70 3.97
N GLY A 66 0.23 24.20 2.74
CA GLY A 66 1.05 25.30 2.27
C GLY A 66 0.94 26.43 3.30
N GLY A 67 2.06 26.76 3.94
CA GLY A 67 2.15 27.87 4.86
C GLY A 67 1.70 29.14 4.15
N ARG A 68 0.74 29.84 4.76
CA ARG A 68 0.29 31.16 4.34
C ARG A 68 1.10 32.21 5.12
N SER A 69 1.61 33.20 4.39
CA SER A 69 2.13 34.51 4.86
C SER A 69 3.51 34.49 5.54
N ASN A 70 4.42 35.46 5.34
CA ASN A 70 4.28 36.86 4.93
C ASN A 70 5.08 37.22 3.68
#